data_AF-N1QW48-F1
#
_entry.id   AF-N1QW48-F1
#
_cell.length_a   1.000
_cell.length_b   1.000
_cell.length_c   1.000
_cell.angle_alpha   90.00
_cell.angle_beta   90.00
_cell.angle_gamma   90.00
#
_symmetry.space_group_name_H-M   'P 1'
#
loop_
_entity.id
_entity.type
_entity.pdbx_description
1 polymer ?
#
loop_
_entity_poly.entity_id
_entity_poly.type
_entity_poly.pdbx_seq_one_letter_code
_entity_poly.pdbx_strand_id
1 'polypeptide(L)'
;MLKQSPYFLSTPVRLQVRAGERSTAVVHSGTVLPIKVQTDESTGNILNLVMVEADEGTMLKVNLPVVFKGEDVCPGLKKGGFLQKIRTSLVYLCPAEHIPPKIEVDLTNVDIGDRVLMQDIPVHPSLKLLSKNETMPVCKVLSSKPAE
;
A
#
# COMPACT_ATOMS: atom_id res chain seq x y z
N MET A 1 -1.00 0.77 -17.81
CA MET A 1 -0.84 -0.21 -16.71
C MET A 1 -0.54 0.42 -15.36
N LEU A 2 0.65 0.99 -15.09
CA LEU A 2 0.97 1.53 -13.75
C LEU A 2 0.03 2.65 -13.27
N LYS A 3 -0.32 3.60 -14.15
CA LYS A 3 -1.31 4.65 -13.85
C LYS A 3 -2.73 4.13 -13.65
N GLN A 4 -3.03 2.90 -14.08
CA GLN A 4 -4.35 2.27 -13.97
C GLN A 4 -4.46 1.33 -12.76
N SER A 5 -3.35 0.99 -12.11
CA SER A 5 -3.30 0.11 -10.94
C SER A 5 -2.57 0.83 -9.80
N PRO A 6 -3.28 1.65 -8.98
CA PRO A 6 -2.66 2.42 -7.90
C PRO A 6 -1.97 1.54 -6.83
N TYR A 7 -2.24 0.24 -6.85
CA TYR A 7 -1.72 -0.77 -5.92
C TYR A 7 -0.83 -1.81 -6.61
N PHE A 8 -0.17 -1.43 -7.72
CA PHE A 8 0.65 -2.37 -8.50
C PHE A 8 1.79 -3.00 -7.69
N LEU A 9 2.41 -2.26 -6.77
CA LEU A 9 3.51 -2.76 -5.93
C LEU A 9 3.05 -3.62 -4.73
N SER A 10 1.74 -3.73 -4.52
CA SER A 10 1.11 -4.49 -3.43
C SER A 10 0.14 -5.53 -3.97
N THR A 11 0.15 -5.80 -5.27
CA THR A 11 -0.73 -6.78 -5.92
C THR A 11 0.13 -7.84 -6.60
N PRO A 12 0.07 -9.11 -6.18
CA PRO A 12 0.67 -10.22 -6.92
C PRO A 12 0.09 -10.31 -8.34
N VAL A 13 0.96 -10.56 -9.32
CA VAL A 13 0.59 -10.67 -10.73
C VAL A 13 1.13 -11.98 -11.32
N ARG A 14 0.42 -12.52 -12.30
CA ARG A 14 0.88 -13.69 -13.04
C ARG A 14 1.89 -13.27 -14.12
N LEU A 15 3.10 -13.80 -14.05
CA LEU A 15 4.15 -13.62 -15.05
C LEU A 15 4.18 -14.81 -16.01
N GLN A 16 4.32 -14.54 -17.31
CA GLN A 16 4.60 -15.54 -18.33
C GLN A 16 5.82 -15.09 -19.14
N VAL A 17 6.84 -15.94 -19.19
CA VAL A 17 8.02 -15.77 -20.04
C VAL A 17 7.79 -16.57 -21.31
N ARG A 18 7.97 -15.93 -22.46
CA ARG A 18 7.78 -16.55 -23.79
C ARG A 18 9.11 -16.78 -24.46
N ALA A 19 9.20 -17.82 -25.29
CA ALA A 19 10.44 -18.22 -25.97
C ALA A 19 10.98 -17.16 -26.95
N GLY A 20 10.13 -16.23 -27.40
CA GLY A 20 10.51 -15.15 -28.30
C GLY A 20 9.34 -14.20 -28.53
N GLU A 21 9.63 -13.03 -29.12
CA GLU A 21 8.70 -11.92 -29.27
C GLU A 21 7.39 -12.30 -29.98
N ARG A 22 7.47 -13.18 -30.98
CA ARG A 22 6.30 -13.65 -31.76
C ARG A 22 5.85 -15.07 -31.38
N SER A 23 6.48 -15.69 -30.39
CA SER A 23 6.12 -17.04 -29.97
C SER A 23 5.00 -17.00 -28.95
N THR A 24 4.02 -17.89 -29.10
CA THR A 24 2.99 -18.16 -28.07
C THR A 24 3.46 -19.19 -27.05
N ALA A 25 4.59 -19.86 -27.29
CA ALA A 25 5.13 -20.86 -26.38
C ALA A 25 5.65 -20.20 -25.09
N VAL A 26 5.00 -20.54 -23.97
CA VAL A 26 5.40 -20.13 -22.63
C VAL A 26 6.50 -21.07 -22.14
N VAL A 27 7.66 -20.51 -21.80
CA VAL A 27 8.81 -21.27 -21.28
C VAL A 27 8.84 -21.30 -19.76
N HIS A 28 8.22 -20.32 -19.11
CA HIS A 28 8.09 -20.25 -17.66
C HIS A 28 6.86 -19.43 -17.28
N SER A 29 6.19 -19.80 -16.20
CA SER A 29 5.12 -19.00 -15.61
C SER A 29 5.12 -19.14 -14.10
N GLY A 30 4.84 -18.05 -13.40
CA GLY A 30 4.76 -18.02 -11.94
C GLY A 30 3.99 -16.81 -11.45
N THR A 31 3.70 -16.78 -10.15
CA THR A 31 3.14 -15.60 -9.48
C THR A 31 4.29 -14.77 -8.95
N VAL A 32 4.29 -13.48 -9.26
CA VAL A 32 5.33 -12.55 -8.82
C VAL A 32 4.72 -11.31 -8.19
N LEU A 33 5.41 -10.75 -7.20
CA LEU A 33 5.08 -9.46 -6.61
C LEU A 33 6.03 -8.38 -7.14
N PRO A 34 5.54 -7.34 -7.81
CA PRO A 34 6.33 -6.16 -8.12
C PRO A 34 6.72 -5.42 -6.84
N ILE A 35 8.02 -5.24 -6.59
CA ILE A 35 8.50 -4.56 -5.37
C ILE A 35 9.10 -3.19 -5.66
N LYS A 36 9.51 -2.93 -6.90
CA LYS A 36 10.09 -1.64 -7.29
C LYS A 36 9.87 -1.38 -8.77
N VAL A 37 9.44 -0.16 -9.07
CA VAL A 37 9.43 0.38 -10.44
C VAL A 37 10.34 1.59 -10.44
N GLN A 38 11.24 1.67 -11.42
CA GLN A 38 12.04 2.85 -11.69
C GLN A 38 11.54 3.46 -12.99
N THR A 39 11.21 4.75 -12.94
CA THR A 39 10.79 5.53 -14.10
C THR A 39 11.78 6.64 -14.37
N ASP A 40 11.96 6.97 -15.64
CA ASP A 40 12.63 8.19 -16.05
C ASP A 40 11.77 9.40 -15.64
N GLU A 41 12.36 10.37 -14.95
CA GLU A 41 11.62 11.51 -14.40
C GLU A 41 11.10 12.47 -15.49
N SER A 42 11.82 12.58 -16.61
CA SER A 42 11.50 13.53 -17.68
C SER A 42 10.43 13.00 -18.64
N THR A 43 10.51 11.72 -18.99
CA THR A 43 9.64 11.07 -19.98
C THR A 43 8.53 10.24 -19.33
N GLY A 44 8.69 9.85 -18.06
CA GLY A 44 7.79 8.94 -17.36
C GLY A 44 7.89 7.47 -17.83
N ASN A 45 8.87 7.14 -18.68
CA ASN A 45 9.08 5.79 -19.18
C ASN A 45 9.60 4.86 -18.08
N ILE A 46 9.17 3.59 -18.09
CA ILE A 46 9.67 2.58 -17.16
C ILE A 46 11.08 2.17 -17.60
N LEU A 47 12.06 2.36 -16.72
CA LEU A 47 13.46 1.97 -16.94
C LEU A 47 13.75 0.57 -16.39
N ASN A 48 13.17 0.24 -15.24
CA ASN A 48 13.42 -1.03 -14.57
C ASN A 48 12.21 -1.45 -13.72
N LEU A 49 11.98 -2.76 -13.66
CA LEU A 49 10.94 -3.39 -12.86
C LEU A 49 11.56 -4.55 -12.07
N VAL A 50 11.55 -4.44 -10.74
CA VAL A 50 12.00 -5.51 -9.85
C VAL A 50 10.78 -6.24 -9.31
N MET A 51 10.80 -7.56 -9.50
CA MET A 51 9.76 -8.47 -9.04
C MET A 51 10.40 -9.59 -8.22
N VAL A 52 9.66 -10.12 -7.26
CA VAL A 52 10.04 -11.30 -6.47
C VAL A 52 8.99 -12.39 -6.68
N GLU A 53 9.41 -13.64 -6.61
CA GLU A 53 8.49 -14.78 -6.64
C GLU A 53 7.56 -14.73 -5.42
N ALA A 54 6.29 -15.01 -5.65
CA ALA A 54 5.22 -14.90 -4.66
C ALA A 54 4.37 -16.17 -4.66
N ASP A 55 5.05 -17.29 -4.46
CA ASP A 55 4.41 -18.59 -4.33
C ASP A 55 3.68 -18.74 -3.01
N GLU A 56 2.71 -19.65 -3.01
CA GLU A 56 1.91 -20.03 -1.84
C GLU A 56 2.81 -20.36 -0.63
N GLY A 57 2.46 -19.84 0.54
CA GLY A 57 3.25 -19.99 1.76
C GLY A 57 4.53 -19.13 1.86
N THR A 58 4.94 -18.42 0.81
CA THR A 58 6.11 -17.53 0.87
C THR A 58 5.79 -16.29 1.69
N MET A 59 6.60 -16.01 2.72
CA MET A 59 6.48 -14.80 3.53
C MET A 59 7.20 -13.63 2.86
N LEU A 60 6.44 -12.61 2.48
CA LEU A 60 6.92 -11.44 1.76
C LEU A 60 6.83 -10.18 2.61
N LYS A 61 7.86 -9.34 2.50
CA LYS A 61 7.86 -8.00 3.04
C LYS A 61 7.24 -7.06 2.01
N VAL A 62 6.03 -6.59 2.28
CA VAL A 62 5.26 -5.76 1.34
C VAL A 62 5.08 -4.37 1.91
N ASN A 63 5.30 -3.35 1.06
CA ASN A 63 4.98 -1.97 1.39
C ASN A 63 3.56 -1.66 0.91
N LEU A 64 2.63 -1.58 1.84
CA LEU A 64 1.20 -1.42 1.56
C LEU A 64 0.81 0.06 1.65
N PRO A 65 0.20 0.64 0.62
CA PRO A 65 -0.28 2.01 0.67
C PRO A 65 -1.46 2.14 1.63
N VAL A 66 -1.50 3.23 2.38
CA VAL A 66 -2.60 3.58 3.28
C VAL A 66 -3.60 4.45 2.53
N VAL A 67 -4.88 4.09 2.62
CA VAL A 67 -6.00 4.81 2.05
C VAL A 67 -6.98 5.15 3.15
N PHE A 68 -7.44 6.39 3.17
CA PHE A 68 -8.39 6.87 4.16
C PHE A 68 -9.81 6.76 3.60
N LYS A 69 -10.72 6.21 4.39
CA LYS A 69 -12.14 6.05 4.07
C LYS A 69 -12.97 6.92 5.01
N GLY A 70 -14.08 7.45 4.50
CA GLY A 70 -15.01 8.26 5.28
C GLY A 70 -14.50 9.69 5.55
N GLU A 71 -13.60 10.22 4.70
CA GLU A 71 -13.16 11.63 4.79
C GLU A 71 -14.36 12.60 4.71
N ASP A 72 -15.40 12.25 3.95
CA ASP A 72 -16.62 13.02 3.74
C ASP A 72 -17.60 13.00 4.91
N VAL A 73 -17.59 11.94 5.72
CA VAL A 73 -18.46 11.77 6.90
C VAL A 73 -17.76 12.04 8.22
N CYS A 74 -16.43 12.14 8.22
CA CYS A 74 -15.60 12.36 9.40
C CYS A 74 -16.01 13.62 10.17
N PRO A 75 -16.38 13.50 11.46
CA PRO A 75 -16.87 14.64 12.24
C PRO A 75 -15.79 15.70 12.42
N GLY A 76 -14.53 15.30 12.61
CA GLY A 76 -13.44 16.25 12.78
C GLY A 76 -13.18 17.08 11.51
N LEU A 77 -13.32 16.49 10.33
CA LEU A 77 -13.18 17.21 9.06
C LEU A 77 -14.40 18.10 8.76
N LYS A 78 -15.62 17.64 9.07
CA LYS A 78 -16.83 18.47 8.93
C LYS A 78 -16.82 19.72 9.82
N LYS A 79 -16.14 19.67 10.96
CA LYS A 79 -15.95 20.81 11.86
C LYS A 79 -14.88 21.81 11.38
N GLY A 80 -14.32 21.61 10.19
CA GLY A 80 -13.25 22.45 9.64
C GLY A 80 -11.84 22.01 10.05
N GLY A 81 -11.70 20.81 10.62
CA GLY A 81 -10.40 20.22 10.94
C GLY A 81 -9.62 19.81 9.69
N PHE A 82 -8.33 19.56 9.88
CA PHE A 82 -7.37 19.18 8.85
C PHE A 82 -6.83 17.77 9.10
N LEU A 83 -6.94 16.88 8.11
CA LEU A 83 -6.36 15.55 8.16
C LEU A 83 -4.86 15.60 7.87
N GLN A 84 -4.05 15.43 8.91
CA GLN A 84 -2.60 15.26 8.76
C GLN A 84 -2.29 13.77 8.50
N LYS A 85 -1.87 13.47 7.27
CA LYS A 85 -1.40 12.13 6.85
C LYS A 85 0.08 11.99 7.24
N ILE A 86 0.37 11.25 8.31
CA ILE A 86 1.74 11.06 8.83
C ILE A 86 2.44 9.92 8.10
N ARG A 87 1.69 8.88 7.74
CA ARG A 87 2.19 7.73 6.97
C ARG A 87 1.28 7.48 5.80
N THR A 88 1.87 7.39 4.62
CA THR A 88 1.17 7.06 3.37
C THR A 88 1.32 5.59 3.00
N SER A 89 2.18 4.85 3.69
CA SER A 89 2.36 3.42 3.51
C SER A 89 2.88 2.77 4.80
N LEU A 90 2.59 1.48 4.96
CA LEU A 90 2.99 0.64 6.08
C LEU A 90 3.62 -0.64 5.55
N VAL A 91 4.67 -1.10 6.22
CA VAL A 91 5.38 -2.29 5.81
C VAL A 91 4.92 -3.47 6.65
N TYR A 92 4.44 -4.52 5.99
CA TYR A 92 3.99 -5.75 6.64
C TYR A 92 4.79 -6.94 6.14
N LEU A 93 4.90 -7.94 7.00
CA LEU A 93 5.29 -9.30 6.63
C LEU A 93 4.01 -10.13 6.53
N CYS A 94 3.74 -10.69 5.36
CA CYS A 94 2.55 -11.50 5.12
C CYS A 94 2.81 -12.62 4.11
N PRO A 95 2.01 -13.71 4.17
CA PRO A 95 2.04 -14.74 3.14
C PRO A 95 1.49 -14.19 1.82
N ALA A 96 2.00 -14.69 0.70
CA ALA A 96 1.64 -14.24 -0.65
C ALA A 96 0.12 -14.22 -0.92
N GLU A 97 -0.62 -15.21 -0.40
CA GLU A 97 -2.08 -15.34 -0.57
C GLU A 97 -2.89 -14.23 0.13
N HIS A 98 -2.36 -13.66 1.21
CA HIS A 98 -3.08 -12.70 2.04
C HIS A 98 -2.58 -11.26 1.85
N ILE A 99 -1.78 -10.98 0.82
CA ILE A 99 -1.33 -9.61 0.56
C ILE A 99 -2.54 -8.76 0.17
N PRO A 100 -2.94 -7.77 0.99
CA PRO A 100 -4.01 -6.87 0.60
C PRO A 100 -3.45 -5.84 -0.40
N PRO A 101 -4.28 -5.30 -1.30
CA PRO A 101 -3.82 -4.25 -2.22
C PRO A 101 -3.50 -2.94 -1.48
N LYS A 102 -4.16 -2.68 -0.34
CA LYS A 102 -4.03 -1.46 0.44
C LYS A 102 -4.42 -1.70 1.89
N ILE A 103 -4.01 -0.78 2.77
CA ILE A 103 -4.50 -0.67 4.14
C ILE A 103 -5.55 0.44 4.20
N GLU A 104 -6.77 0.10 4.60
CA GLU A 104 -7.83 1.08 4.78
C GLU A 104 -7.88 1.59 6.23
N VAL A 105 -7.90 2.91 6.39
CA VAL A 105 -8.08 3.60 7.68
C VAL A 105 -9.42 4.30 7.67
N ASP A 106 -10.32 3.88 8.56
CA ASP A 106 -11.65 4.48 8.71
C ASP A 106 -11.60 5.74 9.58
N LEU A 107 -12.11 6.85 9.05
CA LEU A 107 -12.16 8.15 9.70
C LEU A 107 -13.57 8.52 10.20
N THR A 108 -14.56 7.64 10.05
CA THR A 108 -15.98 7.93 10.34
C THR A 108 -16.22 8.38 11.78
N ASN A 109 -15.45 7.86 12.73
CA ASN A 109 -15.58 8.16 14.16
C ASN A 109 -14.42 9.00 14.72
N VAL A 110 -13.63 9.64 13.86
CA VAL A 110 -12.44 10.41 14.27
C VAL A 110 -12.78 11.89 14.38
N ASP A 111 -12.53 12.50 15.55
CA ASP A 111 -12.78 13.91 15.80
C ASP A 111 -11.48 14.75 15.83
N ILE A 112 -11.61 16.07 15.93
CA ILE A 112 -10.47 16.97 16.06
C ILE A 112 -9.68 16.65 17.35
N GLY A 113 -8.37 16.48 17.21
CA GLY A 113 -7.45 16.10 18.29
C GLY A 113 -7.15 14.60 18.32
N ASP A 114 -7.96 13.77 17.66
CA ASP A 114 -7.77 12.33 17.62
C ASP A 114 -6.64 11.90 16.69
N ARG A 115 -6.12 10.70 16.96
CA ARG A 115 -5.07 10.04 16.21
C ARG A 115 -5.39 8.57 16.02
N VAL A 116 -5.09 8.04 14.84
CA VAL A 116 -5.19 6.60 14.56
C VAL A 116 -3.78 6.02 14.63
N LEU A 117 -3.55 5.05 15.52
CA LEU A 117 -2.26 4.38 15.67
C LEU A 117 -2.11 3.24 14.65
N MET A 118 -0.87 2.87 14.32
CA MET A 118 -0.63 1.77 13.38
C MET A 118 -1.20 0.43 13.88
N GLN A 119 -1.10 0.19 15.19
CA GLN A 119 -1.58 -1.03 15.83
C GLN A 119 -3.12 -1.16 15.87
N ASP A 120 -3.84 -0.03 15.80
CA ASP A 120 -5.31 -0.01 15.91
C ASP A 120 -5.99 -0.32 14.56
N ILE A 121 -5.20 -0.43 13.49
CA ILE A 121 -5.72 -0.69 12.15
C ILE A 121 -6.11 -2.16 12.03
N PRO A 122 -7.38 -2.46 11.68
CA PRO A 122 -7.82 -3.83 11.49
C PRO A 122 -7.15 -4.41 10.24
N VAL A 123 -6.33 -5.43 10.44
CA VAL A 123 -5.68 -6.20 9.38
C VAL A 123 -5.90 -7.69 9.60
N HIS A 124 -5.73 -8.49 8.55
CA HIS A 124 -5.82 -9.94 8.66
C HIS A 124 -4.74 -10.47 9.64
N PRO A 125 -5.03 -11.46 10.51
CA PRO A 125 -4.13 -11.90 11.59
C PRO A 125 -2.78 -12.44 11.10
N SER A 126 -2.68 -12.87 9.85
CA SER A 126 -1.41 -13.30 9.25
C SER A 126 -0.47 -12.15 8.88
N LEU A 127 -0.92 -10.89 8.95
CA LEU A 127 -0.12 -9.72 8.65
C LEU A 127 0.59 -9.26 9.91
N LYS A 128 1.92 -9.33 9.90
CA LYS A 128 2.75 -8.80 10.97
C LYS A 128 3.31 -7.43 10.58
N LEU A 129 2.94 -6.40 11.32
CA LEU A 129 3.47 -5.05 11.11
C LEU A 129 4.99 -5.03 11.36
N LEU A 130 5.76 -4.50 10.41
CA LEU A 130 7.19 -4.30 10.55
C LEU A 130 7.48 -2.83 10.85
N SER A 131 7.34 -2.44 12.12
CA SER A 131 7.71 -1.11 12.60
C SER A 131 8.56 -1.20 13.86
N LYS A 132 9.49 -0.26 14.03
CA LYS A 132 10.26 -0.12 15.29
C LYS A 132 9.41 0.45 16.42
N ASN A 133 8.33 1.16 16.08
CA ASN A 133 7.42 1.77 17.04
C ASN A 133 5.99 1.67 16.51
N GLU A 134 5.23 0.74 17.07
CA GLU A 134 3.85 0.41 16.67
C GLU A 134 2.83 1.41 17.21
N THR A 135 3.21 2.19 18.23
CA THR A 135 2.39 3.28 18.80
C THR A 135 2.47 4.57 17.97
N MET A 136 3.19 4.56 16.85
CA MET A 136 3.21 5.72 15.96
C MET A 136 1.84 5.91 15.29
N PRO A 137 1.35 7.16 15.18
CA PRO A 137 0.13 7.46 14.46
C PRO A 137 0.33 7.40 12.94
N VAL A 138 -0.69 6.89 12.25
CA VAL A 138 -0.80 6.88 10.78
C VAL A 138 -1.39 8.20 10.28
N CYS A 139 -2.37 8.73 11.01
CA CYS A 139 -2.93 10.06 10.78
C CYS A 139 -3.38 10.72 12.08
N LYS A 140 -3.59 12.03 12.00
CA LYS A 140 -4.17 12.87 13.05
C LYS A 140 -5.16 13.85 12.42
N VAL A 141 -6.19 14.22 13.15
CA VAL A 141 -7.07 15.33 12.77
C VAL A 141 -6.75 16.52 13.66
N LEU A 142 -6.39 17.65 13.06
CA LEU A 142 -5.98 18.88 13.76
C LEU A 142 -7.02 19.98 13.57
N SER A 143 -7.13 20.93 14.50
CA SER A 143 -8.10 22.04 14.41
C SER A 143 -7.78 23.04 13.30
N SER A 144 -6.52 23.12 12.88
CA SER A 144 -6.04 24.00 11.82
C SER A 144 -4.87 23.35 11.09
N LYS A 145 -4.69 23.72 9.81
CA LYS A 145 -3.48 23.34 9.07
C LYS A 145 -2.28 24.01 9.76
N PRO A 146 -1.20 23.26 10.09
CA PRO A 146 0.03 23.88 10.59
C PRO A 146 0.51 24.93 9.59
N ALA A 147 0.95 26.09 10.07
CA ALA A 147 1.63 27.06 9.22
C ALA A 147 2.87 26.39 8.62
N GLU A 148 3.04 26.56 7.30
CA GLU A 148 4.14 26.02 6.52
C GLU A 148 5.45 26.76 6.82
#